data_AF-A0A939NIX0-F1
#
_entry.id   AF-A0A939NIX0-F1
#
_cell.length_a   1.000
_cell.length_b   1.000
_cell.length_c   1.000
_cell.angle_alpha   90.00
_cell.angle_beta   90.00
_cell.angle_gamma   90.00
#
_symmetry.space_group_name_H-M   'P 1'
#
loop_
_entity.id
_entity.type
_entity.pdbx_description
1 polymer ?
#
loop_
_entity_poly.entity_id
_entity_poly.type
_entity_poly.pdbx_seq_one_letter_code
_entity_poly.pdbx_strand_id
1 'polypeptide(L)'
;MTDKDGDWTISTQGKEGPTGMEYLVGFPSKEFINTNNSYGYGCGCILSEASKESKEITRIFNFKALLFAYAKRTHHLEKNRRN
;
A
#
# COMPACT_ATOMS: atom_id res chain seq x y z
N MET A 1 -2.83 1.18 -4.10
CA MET A 1 -1.83 2.08 -3.47
C MET A 1 -1.71 3.31 -4.34
N THR A 2 -1.45 4.49 -3.78
CA THR A 2 -1.43 5.74 -4.54
C THR A 2 -0.11 6.48 -4.33
N ASP A 3 0.46 7.01 -5.40
CA ASP A 3 1.54 8.00 -5.38
C ASP A 3 1.22 9.16 -6.34
N LYS A 4 2.22 10.01 -6.65
CA LYS A 4 2.03 11.14 -7.58
C LYS A 4 1.70 10.74 -9.03
N ASP A 5 2.04 9.51 -9.43
CA ASP A 5 1.89 8.99 -10.79
C ASP A 5 0.60 8.16 -10.97
N GLY A 6 -0.14 7.94 -9.88
CA GLY A 6 -1.49 7.39 -9.87
C GLY A 6 -1.66 6.23 -8.90
N ASP A 7 -2.63 5.37 -9.23
CA ASP A 7 -2.94 4.18 -8.45
C ASP A 7 -2.26 2.94 -9.02
N TRP A 8 -1.83 2.08 -8.11
CA TRP A 8 -1.06 0.87 -8.38
C TRP A 8 -1.70 -0.34 -7.70
N THR A 9 -1.77 -1.44 -8.45
CA THR A 9 -2.23 -2.75 -7.98
C THR A 9 -1.02 -3.61 -7.61
N ILE A 10 -1.03 -4.18 -6.40
CA ILE A 10 0.03 -5.11 -5.96
C ILE A 10 -0.28 -6.51 -6.46
N SER A 11 -1.47 -7.02 -6.16
CA SER A 11 -1.93 -8.34 -6.60
C SER A 11 -3.45 -8.42 -6.51
N THR A 12 -4.04 -9.30 -7.31
CA THR A 12 -5.46 -9.63 -7.29
C THR A 12 -5.60 -11.11 -6.93
N GLN A 13 -6.61 -11.45 -6.13
CA GLN A 13 -6.88 -12.84 -5.77
C GLN A 13 -6.95 -13.75 -7.00
N GLY A 14 -6.28 -14.90 -6.94
CA GLY A 14 -6.22 -15.87 -8.04
C GLY A 14 -5.16 -15.57 -9.11
N LYS A 15 -4.39 -14.48 -8.98
CA LYS A 15 -3.22 -14.20 -9.83
C LYS A 15 -1.93 -14.41 -9.05
N GLU A 16 -0.86 -14.71 -9.77
CA GLU A 16 0.49 -14.68 -9.21
C GLU A 16 0.83 -13.24 -8.77
N GLY A 17 1.43 -13.12 -7.59
CA GLY A 17 1.88 -11.83 -7.05
C GLY A 17 3.26 -11.44 -7.57
N PRO A 18 3.69 -10.19 -7.35
CA PRO A 18 5.03 -9.74 -7.71
C PRO A 18 6.11 -10.48 -6.90
N THR A 19 7.34 -10.42 -7.37
CA THR A 19 8.49 -10.86 -6.57
C THR A 19 8.60 -9.98 -5.30
N GLY A 20 8.90 -10.57 -4.14
CA GLY A 20 9.07 -9.82 -2.89
C GLY A 20 7.80 -9.66 -2.06
N MET A 21 6.73 -10.41 -2.34
CA MET A 21 5.51 -10.42 -1.51
C MET A 21 5.79 -10.77 -0.05
N GLU A 22 6.85 -11.51 0.23
CA GLU A 22 7.33 -11.84 1.57
C GLU A 22 7.77 -10.62 2.40
N TYR A 23 8.04 -9.47 1.77
CA TYR A 23 8.33 -8.23 2.51
C TYR A 23 7.07 -7.57 3.08
N LEU A 24 5.88 -7.95 2.59
CA LEU A 24 4.60 -7.46 3.11
C LEU A 24 4.16 -8.21 4.38
N VAL A 25 5.12 -8.53 5.25
CA VAL A 25 4.89 -9.24 6.51
C VAL A 25 4.33 -8.29 7.57
N GLY A 26 3.02 -8.06 7.47
CA GLY A 26 2.15 -7.66 8.57
C GLY A 26 2.17 -6.19 8.95
N PHE A 27 0.97 -5.60 8.99
CA PHE A 27 0.73 -4.40 9.77
C PHE A 27 0.71 -4.77 11.26
N PRO A 28 1.28 -3.93 12.16
CA PRO A 28 0.99 -4.05 13.59
C PRO A 28 -0.54 -4.13 13.77
N SER A 29 -1.03 -5.00 14.65
CA SER A 29 -2.47 -5.23 14.83
C SER A 29 -3.26 -3.96 15.18
N LYS A 30 -2.60 -2.93 15.73
CA LYS A 30 -3.18 -1.60 16.01
C LYS A 30 -3.28 -0.69 14.78
N GLU A 31 -2.61 -1.03 13.70
CA GLU A 31 -2.57 -0.28 12.43
C GLU A 31 -3.32 -0.99 11.30
N PHE A 32 -3.83 -2.19 11.57
CA PHE A 32 -4.71 -2.94 10.69
C PHE A 32 -6.16 -2.76 11.13
N ILE A 33 -6.96 -2.12 10.28
CA ILE A 33 -8.40 -1.98 10.52
C ILE A 33 -9.07 -3.24 9.99
N ASN A 34 -9.48 -4.11 10.90
CA ASN A 34 -10.24 -5.30 10.57
C ASN A 34 -11.62 -4.90 10.02
N THR A 35 -11.94 -5.35 8.82
CA THR A 35 -13.24 -5.12 8.18
C THR A 35 -14.12 -6.36 8.19
N ASN A 36 -13.52 -7.56 8.22
CA ASN A 36 -14.21 -8.84 8.39
C ASN A 36 -13.20 -9.99 8.64
N ASN A 37 -13.15 -10.54 9.86
CA ASN A 37 -12.26 -11.64 10.26
C ASN A 37 -10.80 -11.44 9.83
N SER A 38 -10.37 -12.05 8.72
CA SER A 38 -9.00 -12.01 8.20
C SER A 38 -8.76 -10.88 7.18
N TYR A 39 -9.79 -10.10 6.86
CA TYR A 39 -9.71 -8.97 5.93
C TYR A 39 -9.64 -7.64 6.65
N GLY A 40 -8.89 -6.71 6.07
CA GLY A 40 -8.73 -5.38 6.59
C GLY A 40 -7.79 -4.55 5.73
N TYR A 41 -7.52 -3.33 6.19
CA TYR A 41 -6.62 -2.41 5.49
C TYR A 41 -5.71 -1.68 6.48
N GLY A 42 -4.54 -1.28 5.99
CA GLY A 42 -3.55 -0.50 6.72
C GLY A 42 -2.84 0.45 5.76
N CYS A 43 -2.08 1.40 6.31
CA CYS A 43 -1.34 2.38 5.52
C CYS A 43 0.16 2.15 5.69
N GLY A 44 0.91 2.08 4.59
CA GLY A 44 2.35 1.89 4.62
C GLY A 44 3.03 2.44 3.38
N CYS A 45 4.35 2.57 3.44
CA CYS A 45 5.17 2.87 2.28
C CYS A 45 5.83 1.58 1.78
N ILE A 46 5.91 1.42 0.46
CA ILE A 46 6.72 0.38 -0.17
C ILE A 46 7.81 1.02 -1.02
N LEU A 47 8.93 0.31 -1.13
CA LEU A 47 9.90 0.53 -2.19
C LEU A 47 9.70 -0.58 -3.23
N SER A 48 9.40 -0.21 -4.46
CA SER A 48 8.97 -1.17 -5.50
C SER A 48 9.29 -0.72 -6.92
N GLU A 49 9.31 -1.68 -7.84
CA GLU A 49 9.22 -1.46 -9.29
C GLU A 49 7.77 -1.63 -9.74
N ALA A 50 7.35 -0.84 -10.74
CA ALA A 50 5.99 -0.87 -11.27
C ALA A 50 5.95 -0.70 -12.79
N SER A 51 5.02 -1.41 -13.43
CA SER A 51 4.71 -1.25 -14.85
C SER A 51 3.71 -0.12 -15.04
N LYS A 52 4.12 0.98 -15.70
CA LYS A 52 3.24 2.12 -15.99
C LYS A 52 2.09 1.76 -16.93
N GLU A 53 2.30 0.79 -17.81
CA GLU A 53 1.32 0.34 -18.81
C GLU A 53 0.20 -0.47 -18.15
N SER A 54 0.54 -1.47 -17.32
CA SER A 54 -0.47 -2.30 -16.63
C SER A 54 -0.93 -1.73 -15.29
N LYS A 55 -0.25 -0.69 -14.76
CA LYS A 55 -0.48 -0.14 -13.42
C LYS A 55 -0.31 -1.17 -12.29
N GLU A 56 0.59 -2.13 -12.50
CA GLU A 56 0.88 -3.20 -11.54
C GLU A 56 2.29 -3.06 -10.96
N ILE A 57 2.43 -3.37 -9.67
CA ILE A 57 3.74 -3.57 -9.02
C ILE A 57 4.32 -4.89 -9.53
N THR A 58 5.59 -4.89 -9.95
CA THR A 58 6.27 -6.08 -10.48
C THR A 58 7.28 -6.67 -9.50
N ARG A 59 7.84 -5.83 -8.62
CA ARG A 59 8.78 -6.26 -7.57
C ARG A 59 8.71 -5.35 -6.35
N ILE A 60 8.80 -5.95 -5.18
CA ILE A 60 8.85 -5.26 -3.89
C ILE A 60 10.24 -5.49 -3.27
N PHE A 61 10.85 -4.41 -2.80
CA PHE A 61 12.16 -4.45 -2.15
C PHE A 61 12.07 -4.23 -0.64
N ASN A 62 11.06 -3.47 -0.19
CA ASN A 62 10.89 -3.16 1.21
C ASN A 62 9.46 -2.67 1.49
N PHE A 63 9.02 -2.82 2.73
CA PHE A 63 7.75 -2.31 3.22
C PHE A 63 7.90 -1.76 4.64
N LYS A 64 7.23 -0.64 4.89
CA LYS A 64 7.14 -0.01 6.20
C LYS A 64 5.70 0.32 6.51
N ALA A 65 5.12 -0.36 7.49
CA ALA A 65 3.85 0.02 8.07
C ALA A 65 3.95 1.42 8.70
N LEU A 66 2.90 2.23 8.50
CA LEU A 66 2.75 3.54 9.08
C LEU A 66 1.56 3.55 10.03
N LEU A 67 1.76 4.18 11.20
CA LEU A 67 0.69 4.49 12.13
C LEU A 67 -0.46 5.17 11.39
N PHE A 68 -1.67 4.63 11.56
CA PHE A 68 -2.87 5.14 10.90
C PHE A 68 -3.11 6.65 11.18
N ALA A 69 -2.73 7.12 12.37
CA ALA A 69 -2.78 8.54 12.74
C ALA A 69 -1.82 9.44 11.93
N TYR A 70 -0.73 8.88 11.42
CA TYR A 70 0.23 9.55 10.54
C TYR A 70 -0.32 9.62 9.11
N ALA A 71 -0.85 8.50 8.60
CA ALA A 71 -1.46 8.42 7.27
C ALA A 71 -2.65 9.37 7.08
N LYS A 72 -3.51 9.52 8.10
CA LYS A 72 -4.61 10.51 8.05
C LYS A 72 -4.11 11.94 7.88
N ARG A 73 -2.98 12.31 8.49
CA ARG A 73 -2.44 13.68 8.41
C ARG A 73 -1.82 13.95 7.04
N THR A 74 -1.04 13.02 6.50
CA THR A 74 -0.39 13.19 5.19
C THR A 74 -1.41 13.22 4.05
N HIS A 75 -2.41 12.33 4.04
CA HIS A 75 -3.48 12.38 3.04
C HIS A 75 -4.33 13.66 3.10
N HIS A 76 -4.52 14.25 4.29
CA HIS A 76 -5.23 15.53 4.43
C HIS A 76 -4.39 16.71 3.91
N LEU A 77 -3.08 16.70 4.16
CA LEU A 77 -2.16 17.75 3.70
C LEU A 77 -1.98 17.74 2.17
N GLU A 78 -1.92 16.56 1.55
CA GLU A 78 -1.83 16.45 0.08
C GLU A 78 -3.14 16.82 -0.65
N LYS A 79 -4.30 16.74 0.02
CA LYS A 79 -5.56 17.27 -0.51
C LYS A 79 -5.61 18.80 -0.41
N ASN A 80 -5.14 19.39 0.69
CA ASN A 80 -5.11 20.84 0.88
C ASN A 80 -4.06 21.57 0.03
N ARG A 81 -3.02 20.89 -0.46
CA ARG A 81 -2.03 21.46 -1.39
C ARG A 81 -2.50 21.50 -2.86
N ARG A 82 -3.67 20.97 -3.17
CA ARG A 82 -4.27 20.92 -4.53
C ARG A 82 -5.40 21.95 -4.72
N ASN A 83 -5.58 22.89 -3.79
CA ASN A 83 -6.44 24.06 -3.93
C ASN A 83 -5.62 25.33 -4.03
#